data_AF-A0A7S2AUL8-F1
#
_entry.id   AF-A0A7S2AUL8-F1
#
_cell.length_a   1.000
_cell.length_b   1.000
_cell.length_c   1.000
_cell.angle_alpha   90.00
_cell.angle_beta   90.00
_cell.angle_gamma   90.00
#
_symmetry.space_group_name_H-M   'P 1'
#
loop_
_entity.id
_entity.type
_entity.pdbx_description
1 polymer ?
#
loop_
_entity_poly.entity_id
_entity_poly.type
_entity_poly.pdbx_seq_one_letter_code
_entity_poly.pdbx_strand_id
1 'polypeptide(L)'
;GGTPCLPSDAPCHDITDRQICDNSVEVLGLKCVGWGGRNCLTRGSPLTLIRDPDMCRNALSVVGTSAVGWSGSHCMAEKESCSAITNKRICKQSESLLGISCGSWHNTLGCLDKHTMRH
;
A
#
# COMPACT_ATOMS: atom_id res chain seq x y z
N GLY A 1 -5.63 24.58 -17.47
CA GLY A 1 -4.23 24.43 -17.04
C GLY A 1 -3.76 23.09 -17.52
N GLY A 2 -2.78 23.05 -18.42
CA GLY A 2 -2.20 21.80 -18.92
C GLY A 2 -1.04 21.39 -18.01
N THR A 3 -1.05 20.14 -17.55
CA THR A 3 0.08 19.53 -16.84
C THR A 3 1.32 19.64 -17.72
N PRO A 4 2.50 20.05 -17.19
CA PRO A 4 3.74 19.99 -17.95
C PRO A 4 3.94 18.56 -18.46
N CYS A 5 4.36 18.43 -19.72
CA CYS A 5 4.66 17.12 -20.32
C CYS A 5 5.66 16.39 -19.42
N LEU A 6 5.33 15.17 -19.00
CA LEU A 6 6.24 14.32 -18.25
C LEU A 6 7.45 13.99 -19.14
N PRO A 7 8.69 14.15 -18.64
CA PRO A 7 9.87 13.74 -19.40
C PRO A 7 9.88 12.22 -19.59
N SER A 8 10.58 11.74 -20.63
CA SER A 8 10.61 10.32 -21.02
C SER A 8 11.24 9.40 -19.98
N ASP A 9 11.95 9.95 -19.00
CA ASP A 9 12.54 9.26 -17.86
C ASP A 9 11.79 9.52 -16.55
N ALA A 10 10.59 10.12 -16.61
CA ALA A 10 9.80 10.40 -15.43
C ALA A 10 9.52 9.10 -14.65
N PRO A 11 9.65 9.12 -13.32
CA PRO A 11 9.32 7.97 -12.51
C PRO A 11 7.81 7.72 -12.53
N CYS A 12 7.41 6.45 -12.51
CA CYS A 12 5.99 6.08 -12.52
C CYS A 12 5.17 6.76 -11.41
N HIS A 13 5.77 7.06 -10.26
CA HIS A 13 5.05 7.69 -9.15
C HIS A 13 4.64 9.15 -9.41
N ASP A 14 5.12 9.79 -10.49
CA ASP A 14 4.68 11.12 -10.92
C ASP A 14 3.40 11.07 -11.76
N ILE A 15 3.03 9.88 -12.27
CA ILE A 15 1.78 9.68 -13.01
C ILE A 15 0.64 9.58 -11.99
N THR A 16 -0.13 10.66 -11.88
CA THR A 16 -1.29 10.81 -10.97
C THR A 16 -2.64 10.55 -11.65
N ASP A 17 -2.62 10.22 -12.94
CA ASP A 17 -3.81 9.82 -13.70
C ASP A 17 -3.81 8.30 -13.92
N ARG A 18 -4.92 7.65 -13.53
CA ARG A 18 -5.05 6.20 -13.63
C ARG A 18 -5.05 5.70 -15.07
N GLN A 19 -5.74 6.39 -15.97
CA GLN A 19 -5.82 5.97 -17.36
C GLN A 19 -4.46 6.11 -18.05
N ILE A 20 -3.70 7.15 -17.72
CA ILE A 20 -2.31 7.29 -18.19
C ILE A 20 -1.42 6.19 -17.60
N CYS A 21 -1.59 5.84 -16.32
CA CYS A 21 -0.85 4.74 -15.69
C CYS A 21 -1.14 3.38 -16.36
N ASP A 22 -2.41 3.08 -16.59
CA ASP A 22 -2.84 1.82 -17.22
C ASP A 22 -2.32 1.70 -18.67
N ASN A 23 -2.06 2.83 -19.34
CA ASN A 23 -1.51 2.90 -20.70
C ASN A 23 -0.09 3.49 -20.75
N SER A 24 0.68 3.42 -19.65
CA SER A 24 1.94 4.18 -19.52
C SER A 24 2.98 3.81 -20.57
N VAL A 25 2.97 2.56 -21.04
CA VAL A 25 3.87 2.09 -22.10
C VAL A 25 3.50 2.71 -23.45
N GLU A 26 2.22 2.77 -23.77
CA GLU A 26 1.75 3.29 -25.06
C GLU A 26 1.78 4.82 -25.13
N VAL A 27 1.42 5.49 -24.03
CA VAL A 27 1.29 6.95 -23.98
C VAL A 27 2.62 7.63 -23.64
N LEU A 28 3.45 7.02 -22.78
CA LEU A 28 4.66 7.65 -22.25
C LEU A 28 5.94 6.83 -22.50
N GLY A 29 5.84 5.59 -23.00
CA GLY A 29 7.00 4.69 -23.12
C GLY A 29 7.51 4.13 -21.77
N LEU A 30 6.76 4.34 -20.68
CA LEU A 30 7.18 3.97 -19.32
C LEU A 30 6.64 2.59 -18.91
N LYS A 31 7.51 1.72 -18.39
CA LYS A 31 7.17 0.38 -17.92
C LYS A 31 6.72 0.37 -16.45
N CYS A 32 5.57 0.98 -16.19
CA CYS A 32 4.96 0.94 -14.87
C CYS A 32 4.25 -0.40 -14.63
N VAL A 33 4.06 -0.77 -13.36
CA VAL A 33 3.55 -2.10 -12.97
C VAL A 33 2.09 -2.09 -12.50
N GLY A 34 1.48 -0.92 -12.41
CA GLY A 34 0.06 -0.78 -12.09
C GLY A 34 -0.24 0.42 -11.22
N TRP A 35 -1.52 0.59 -10.89
CA TRP A 35 -2.03 1.72 -10.13
C TRP A 35 -2.01 1.47 -8.63
N GLY A 36 -1.32 2.34 -7.88
CA GLY A 36 -1.27 2.24 -6.41
C GLY A 36 -2.50 2.78 -5.71
N GLY A 37 -3.37 3.53 -6.39
CA GLY A 37 -4.55 4.16 -5.81
C GLY A 37 -4.51 5.69 -5.86
N ARG A 38 -3.32 6.27 -5.94
CA ARG A 38 -3.10 7.72 -6.13
C ARG A 38 -2.10 8.04 -7.23
N ASN A 39 -1.10 7.18 -7.38
CA ASN A 39 -0.04 7.32 -8.37
C ASN A 39 0.21 5.95 -9.00
N CYS A 40 0.87 5.95 -10.15
CA CYS A 40 1.36 4.73 -10.77
C CYS A 40 2.56 4.15 -10.00
N LEU A 41 2.73 2.84 -10.09
CA LEU A 41 3.76 2.10 -9.38
C LEU A 41 4.85 1.64 -10.33
N THR A 42 6.03 1.45 -9.77
CA THR A 42 7.15 0.78 -10.42
C THR A 42 7.54 -0.46 -9.61
N ARG A 43 8.40 -1.31 -10.17
CA ARG A 43 8.98 -2.42 -9.39
C ARG A 43 9.77 -1.86 -8.21
N GLY A 44 9.61 -2.51 -7.05
CA GLY A 44 10.19 -2.07 -5.78
C GLY A 44 9.46 -0.90 -5.13
N SER A 45 8.30 -0.46 -5.66
CA SER A 45 7.49 0.55 -4.98
C SER A 45 7.10 0.09 -3.57
N PRO A 46 7.13 1.01 -2.56
CA PRO A 46 6.71 0.68 -1.20
C PRO A 46 5.29 0.13 -1.15
N LEU A 47 5.07 -0.91 -0.34
CA LEU A 47 3.76 -1.54 -0.15
C LEU A 47 2.69 -0.56 0.39
N THR A 48 3.11 0.46 1.14
CA THR A 48 2.24 1.52 1.67
C THR A 48 1.58 2.39 0.58
N LEU A 49 2.11 2.34 -0.65
CA LEU A 49 1.51 2.98 -1.82
C LEU A 49 0.40 2.14 -2.45
N ILE A 50 0.28 0.85 -2.12
CA ILE A 50 -0.74 -0.05 -2.66
C ILE A 50 -2.02 0.10 -1.84
N ARG A 51 -3.07 0.66 -2.44
CA ARG A 51 -4.38 0.91 -1.82
C ARG A 51 -5.48 -0.05 -2.28
N ASP A 52 -5.12 -1.04 -3.09
CA ASP A 52 -6.03 -2.08 -3.56
C ASP A 52 -5.74 -3.41 -2.83
N PRO A 53 -6.74 -4.03 -2.16
CA PRO A 53 -6.55 -5.29 -1.46
C PRO A 53 -6.17 -6.47 -2.37
N ASP A 54 -6.66 -6.49 -3.61
CA ASP A 54 -6.41 -7.58 -4.55
C ASP A 54 -5.00 -7.50 -5.11
N MET A 55 -4.53 -6.28 -5.39
CA MET A 55 -3.14 -6.02 -5.73
C MET A 55 -2.21 -6.30 -4.56
N CYS A 56 -2.63 -6.01 -3.32
CA CYS A 56 -1.86 -6.35 -2.13
C CYS A 56 -1.64 -7.87 -1.98
N ARG A 57 -2.68 -8.69 -2.23
CA ARG A 57 -2.55 -10.16 -2.24
C ARG A 57 -1.55 -10.66 -3.29
N ASN A 58 -1.34 -9.88 -4.35
CA ASN A 58 -0.44 -10.17 -5.45
C ASN A 58 0.81 -9.26 -5.45
N ALA A 59 1.16 -8.63 -4.33
CA ALA A 59 2.20 -7.60 -4.32
C ALA A 59 3.58 -8.11 -4.79
N LEU A 60 3.90 -9.38 -4.51
CA LEU A 60 5.13 -10.00 -5.00
C LEU A 60 5.19 -10.07 -6.53
N SER A 61 4.08 -10.42 -7.20
CA SER A 61 4.06 -10.48 -8.67
C SER A 61 3.95 -9.09 -9.31
N VAL A 62 3.28 -8.14 -8.64
CA VAL A 62 3.05 -6.78 -9.16
C VAL A 62 4.28 -5.89 -8.96
N VAL A 63 4.68 -5.67 -7.70
CA VAL A 63 5.79 -4.75 -7.36
C VAL A 63 7.08 -5.47 -7.00
N GLY A 64 7.10 -6.81 -6.92
CA GLY A 64 8.32 -7.55 -6.56
C GLY A 64 8.62 -7.56 -5.06
N THR A 65 7.65 -7.24 -4.21
CA THR A 65 7.81 -7.21 -2.75
C THR A 65 6.67 -7.96 -2.09
N SER A 66 7.01 -8.90 -1.21
CA SER A 66 6.02 -9.66 -0.44
C SER A 66 5.40 -8.78 0.65
N ALA A 67 4.09 -8.82 0.73
CA ALA A 67 3.34 -8.18 1.80
C ALA A 67 2.98 -9.17 2.90
N VAL A 68 2.88 -8.67 4.12
CA VAL A 68 2.33 -9.40 5.26
C VAL A 68 0.83 -9.59 5.07
N GLY A 69 0.16 -8.57 4.56
CA GLY A 69 -1.27 -8.59 4.30
C GLY A 69 -1.86 -7.21 4.21
N TRP A 70 -3.20 -7.15 4.27
CA TRP A 70 -3.94 -5.90 4.15
C TRP A 70 -4.16 -5.25 5.53
N SER A 71 -3.78 -3.99 5.69
CA SER A 71 -3.93 -3.23 6.95
C SER A 71 -5.34 -2.68 7.19
N GLY A 72 -6.17 -2.69 6.16
CA GLY A 72 -7.45 -1.97 6.12
C GLY A 72 -7.44 -0.79 5.17
N SER A 73 -6.27 -0.22 4.86
CA SER A 73 -6.13 0.93 3.96
C SER A 73 -4.94 0.87 3.03
N HIS A 74 -3.97 0.00 3.28
CA HIS A 74 -2.82 -0.22 2.43
C HIS A 74 -2.25 -1.62 2.63
N CYS A 75 -1.35 -2.00 1.73
CA CYS A 75 -0.61 -3.23 1.85
C CYS A 75 0.52 -3.09 2.87
N MET A 76 0.63 -4.07 3.78
CA MET A 76 1.47 -3.97 4.96
C MET A 76 2.82 -4.65 4.76
N ALA A 77 3.90 -3.99 5.19
CA ALA A 77 5.25 -4.54 5.22
C ALA A 77 5.57 -5.25 6.54
N GLU A 78 6.60 -6.11 6.55
CA GLU A 78 6.99 -6.94 7.72
C GLU A 78 7.33 -6.15 8.99
N LYS A 79 7.77 -4.90 8.86
CA LYS A 79 8.23 -4.07 9.99
C LYS A 79 7.17 -3.10 10.51
N GLU A 80 5.94 -3.16 9.99
CA GLU A 80 4.88 -2.27 10.46
C GLU A 80 4.26 -2.78 11.77
N SER A 81 3.85 -1.84 12.62
CA SER A 81 3.27 -2.14 13.92
C SER A 81 1.74 -2.19 13.86
N CYS A 82 1.11 -2.52 14.99
CA CYS A 82 -0.35 -2.53 15.11
C CYS A 82 -0.97 -1.19 14.71
N SER A 83 -0.27 -0.07 14.95
CA SER A 83 -0.74 1.28 14.56
C SER A 83 -1.03 1.45 13.07
N ALA A 84 -0.42 0.64 12.18
CA ALA A 84 -0.68 0.66 10.75
C ALA A 84 -2.06 0.05 10.39
N ILE A 85 -2.63 -0.76 11.29
CA ILE A 85 -3.94 -1.39 11.10
C ILE A 85 -5.04 -0.36 11.32
N THR A 86 -5.73 -0.04 10.24
CA THR A 86 -6.77 1.00 10.18
C THR A 86 -8.19 0.41 10.22
N ASN A 87 -8.30 -0.92 10.24
CA ASN A 87 -9.58 -1.61 10.29
C ASN A 87 -9.74 -2.41 11.60
N LYS A 88 -10.84 -2.14 12.33
CA LYS A 88 -11.14 -2.78 13.62
C LYS A 88 -11.21 -4.31 13.55
N ARG A 89 -11.76 -4.87 12.48
CA ARG A 89 -11.83 -6.33 12.31
C ARG A 89 -10.46 -6.91 12.09
N ILE A 90 -9.63 -6.29 11.25
CA ILE A 90 -8.25 -6.72 11.02
C ILE A 90 -7.46 -6.64 12.33
N CYS A 91 -7.63 -5.57 13.12
CA CYS A 91 -6.96 -5.43 14.42
C CYS A 91 -7.31 -6.58 15.37
N LYS A 92 -8.61 -6.92 15.47
CA LYS A 92 -9.07 -8.04 16.31
C LYS A 92 -8.58 -9.41 15.83
N GLN A 93 -8.21 -9.52 14.56
CA GLN A 93 -7.79 -10.76 13.91
C GLN A 93 -6.33 -10.69 13.46
N SER A 94 -5.53 -9.75 13.99
CA SER A 94 -4.21 -9.39 13.45
C SER A 94 -3.24 -10.57 13.51
N GLU A 95 -3.35 -11.40 14.55
CA GLU A 95 -2.51 -12.59 14.70
C GLU A 95 -2.81 -13.62 13.63
N SER A 96 -4.10 -13.87 13.34
CA SER A 96 -4.51 -14.82 12.29
C SER A 96 -4.35 -14.30 10.86
N LEU A 97 -4.48 -12.99 10.64
CA LEU A 97 -4.47 -12.40 9.30
C LEU A 97 -3.11 -11.87 8.88
N LEU A 98 -2.28 -11.46 9.84
CA LEU A 98 -1.04 -10.74 9.60
C LEU A 98 0.14 -11.34 10.40
N GLY A 99 -0.10 -12.31 11.28
CA GLY A 99 0.95 -12.86 12.16
C GLY A 99 1.45 -11.88 13.22
N ILE A 100 0.75 -10.75 13.44
CA ILE A 100 1.15 -9.71 14.40
C ILE A 100 0.22 -9.73 15.60
N SER A 101 0.79 -9.78 16.80
CA SER A 101 0.04 -9.90 18.06
C SER A 101 -0.32 -8.50 18.62
N CYS A 102 -1.47 -7.97 18.22
CA CYS A 102 -1.96 -6.67 18.68
C CYS A 102 -2.76 -6.76 19.99
N GLY A 103 -2.88 -5.63 20.69
CA GLY A 103 -3.55 -5.52 21.98
C GLY A 103 -5.06 -5.37 21.85
N SER A 104 -5.52 -4.16 21.55
CA SER A 104 -6.94 -3.87 21.43
C SER A 104 -7.21 -2.70 20.47
N TRP A 105 -8.47 -2.57 20.08
CA TRP A 105 -8.93 -1.44 19.28
C TRP A 105 -9.41 -0.31 20.19
N HIS A 106 -8.80 0.87 20.05
CA HIS A 106 -9.26 2.11 20.66
C HIS A 106 -10.02 2.95 19.63
N ASN A 107 -11.15 3.55 20.02
CA ASN A 107 -12.02 4.28 19.08
C ASN A 107 -11.34 5.51 18.44
N THR A 108 -10.38 6.12 19.13
CA THR A 108 -9.65 7.31 18.64
C THR A 108 -8.25 6.99 18.15
N LEU A 109 -7.59 5.98 18.74
CA LEU A 109 -6.16 5.70 18.50
C LEU A 109 -5.96 4.53 17.52
N GLY A 110 -7.04 3.84 17.13
CA GLY A 110 -6.96 2.70 16.23
C GLY A 110 -6.45 1.44 16.95
N CYS A 111 -5.68 0.62 16.23
CA CYS A 111 -5.17 -0.64 16.74
C CYS A 111 -3.89 -0.43 17.57
N LEU A 112 -3.93 -0.83 18.84
CA LEU A 112 -2.83 -0.62 19.78
C LEU A 112 -1.94 -1.86 19.90
N ASP A 113 -0.65 -1.66 20.16
CA ASP A 113 0.26 -2.74 20.54
C ASP A 113 -0.08 -3.26 21.95
N LYS A 114 0.27 -4.52 22.23
CA LYS A 114 0.01 -5.14 23.56
C LYS A 114 0.67 -4.40 24.73
N HIS A 115 1.78 -3.69 24.46
CA HIS A 115 2.57 -3.03 25.51
C HIS A 115 2.19 -1.57 25.76
N THR A 116 1.26 -0.99 24.99
CA THR A 116 0.84 0.41 25.14
C THR A 116 0.01 0.66 26.40
N MET A 117 -0.36 -0.39 27.15
CA MET A 117 -1.16 -0.32 28.38
C MET A 117 -0.34 -0.58 29.67
N ARG A 118 0.99 -0.37 29.65
CA ARG A 118 1.77 -0.31 30.89
C ARG A 118 1.84 1.14 31.38
N HIS A 119 0.85 1.55 32.17
CA HIS A 119 0.93 2.70 33.07
C HIS A 119 1.00 2.19 34.50
#